data_AF-A0A842WS67-F1
#
_entry.id   AF-A0A842WS67-F1
#
_cell.length_a   1.000
_cell.length_b   1.000
_cell.length_c   1.000
_cell.angle_alpha   90.00
_cell.angle_beta   90.00
_cell.angle_gamma   90.00
#
_symmetry.space_group_name_H-M   'P 1'
#
loop_
_entity.id
_entity.type
_entity.pdbx_description
1 polymer ?
#
loop_
_entity_poly.entity_id
_entity_poly.type
_entity_poly.pdbx_seq_one_letter_code
_entity_poly.pdbx_strand_id
1 'polypeptide(L)'
;MSSIWNKVWKSTPKIDCNLCGFMTCANFSRNVVAGNVTPLACPVLTLPQFTEQIEEISKVTASRRSIPPKVAAEIPEGGVLLTKPCRDTTERVMAELRISNGLNPGDKVRFSVFDSELLCELIECIKDKFESLKCSTDLGYGRADTGELSITLLHDGRINMRRVLDKESVIQLFREIEHAIFGAMICNCCGSDFLSILTGRIEPQLAATHTVFDAGTTFSFEIDFVPAFSAKSIHEHASEQAEFLLKTIQSGLDLLDDLVDGLSNEQNTANHSLQIEQLKSKVVSSLVESDNFGSELGFLITLSCLKLIGNAMTGLIIVQEKLQGSGHEGFIQKLIRAANQGESLGEFPEDSEQAWLYAQLSRLQITRTLMNPFFSS
;
A
#
# COMPACT_ATOMS: atom_id res chain seq x y z
N MET A 1 0.41 12.34 -20.49
CA MET A 1 1.70 12.75 -19.86
C MET A 1 1.77 12.09 -18.49
N SER A 2 2.84 11.32 -18.21
CA SER A 2 3.06 10.74 -16.89
C SER A 2 3.23 11.85 -15.85
N SER A 3 2.62 11.70 -14.67
CA SER A 3 2.73 12.67 -13.58
C SER A 3 4.19 12.77 -13.09
N ILE A 4 4.59 13.92 -12.54
CA ILE A 4 5.94 14.11 -11.96
C ILE A 4 6.23 13.01 -10.93
N TRP A 5 5.24 12.68 -10.09
CA TRP A 5 5.34 11.59 -9.13
C TRP A 5 5.65 10.24 -9.79
N ASN A 6 4.91 9.85 -10.84
CA ASN A 6 5.16 8.58 -11.51
C ASN A 6 6.55 8.50 -12.14
N LYS A 7 7.09 9.62 -12.64
CA LYS A 7 8.47 9.66 -13.14
C LYS A 7 9.48 9.41 -12.02
N VAL A 8 9.35 10.11 -10.90
CA VAL A 8 10.24 9.93 -9.74
C VAL A 8 10.15 8.51 -9.20
N TRP A 9 8.94 7.99 -9.00
CA TRP A 9 8.73 6.63 -8.50
C TRP A 9 9.31 5.56 -9.41
N LYS A 10 9.14 5.68 -10.74
CA LYS A 10 9.74 4.76 -11.72
C LYS A 10 11.27 4.77 -11.69
N SER A 11 11.88 5.88 -11.28
CA SER A 11 13.33 5.99 -11.11
C SER A 11 13.81 5.57 -9.71
N THR A 12 12.95 5.08 -8.82
CA THR A 12 13.41 4.50 -7.55
C THR A 12 13.81 3.04 -7.71
N PRO A 13 14.57 2.46 -6.75
CA PRO A 13 14.96 1.05 -6.80
C PRO A 13 13.79 0.07 -6.61
N LYS A 14 12.64 0.53 -6.10
CA LYS A 14 11.43 -0.28 -5.83
C LYS A 14 11.68 -1.53 -4.97
N ILE A 15 12.56 -1.38 -3.97
CA ILE A 15 12.90 -2.46 -3.03
C ILE A 15 12.04 -2.38 -1.77
N ASP A 16 11.53 -1.21 -1.39
CA ASP A 16 10.80 -1.04 -0.13
C ASP A 16 11.59 -1.57 1.09
N CYS A 17 12.89 -1.25 1.12
CA CYS A 17 13.84 -1.74 2.13
C CYS A 17 13.82 -0.97 3.45
N ASN A 18 13.07 0.13 3.53
CA ASN A 18 12.98 1.03 4.69
C ASN A 18 14.29 1.73 5.13
N LEU A 19 15.41 1.55 4.42
CA LEU A 19 16.71 2.14 4.80
C LEU A 19 16.73 3.68 4.84
N CYS A 20 15.84 4.33 4.11
CA CYS A 20 15.69 5.79 4.13
C CYS A 20 14.63 6.30 5.12
N GLY A 21 14.11 5.43 5.99
CA GLY A 21 13.06 5.76 6.96
C GLY A 21 11.63 5.72 6.41
N PHE A 22 11.44 5.54 5.10
CA PHE A 22 10.12 5.40 4.48
C PHE A 22 9.78 3.93 4.23
N MET A 23 8.57 3.50 4.58
CA MET A 23 8.14 2.09 4.42
C MET A 23 8.16 1.61 2.97
N THR A 24 7.88 2.50 2.01
CA THR A 24 7.87 2.18 0.58
C THR A 24 8.63 3.23 -0.23
N CYS A 25 9.17 2.81 -1.37
CA CYS A 25 9.77 3.68 -2.38
C CYS A 25 8.73 4.65 -2.96
N ALA A 26 7.44 4.27 -3.00
CA ALA A 26 6.34 5.16 -3.38
C ALA A 26 6.18 6.33 -2.40
N ASN A 27 6.22 6.05 -1.08
CA ASN A 27 6.19 7.06 -0.02
C ASN A 27 7.41 8.00 -0.09
N PHE A 28 8.63 7.44 -0.22
CA PHE A 28 9.85 8.22 -0.45
C PHE A 28 9.71 9.15 -1.67
N SER A 29 9.22 8.63 -2.79
CA SER A 29 9.04 9.39 -4.03
C SER A 29 8.08 10.58 -3.86
N ARG A 30 6.99 10.41 -3.11
CA ARG A 30 6.07 11.50 -2.79
C ARG A 30 6.75 12.58 -1.97
N ASN A 31 7.55 12.20 -0.98
CA ASN A 31 8.27 13.14 -0.12
C ASN A 31 9.38 13.88 -0.89
N VAL A 32 10.06 13.21 -1.83
CA VAL A 32 11.00 13.85 -2.76
C VAL A 32 10.27 14.87 -3.65
N VAL A 33 9.15 14.49 -4.26
CA VAL A 33 8.36 15.39 -5.10
C VAL A 33 7.77 16.56 -4.31
N ALA A 34 7.38 16.33 -3.05
CA ALA A 34 6.91 17.38 -2.16
C ALA A 34 8.01 18.37 -1.78
N GLY A 35 9.29 17.94 -1.82
CA GLY A 35 10.44 18.72 -1.38
C GLY A 35 10.75 18.55 0.11
N ASN A 36 10.19 17.52 0.75
CA ASN A 36 10.45 17.22 2.17
C ASN A 36 11.81 16.52 2.36
N VAL A 37 12.27 15.79 1.36
CA VAL A 37 13.53 15.03 1.39
C VAL A 37 14.24 15.09 0.04
N THR A 38 15.57 14.94 0.04
CA THR A 38 16.37 14.90 -1.19
C THR A 38 16.51 13.45 -1.70
N PRO A 39 16.78 13.24 -3.00
CA PRO A 39 17.01 11.91 -3.56
C PRO A 39 18.19 11.16 -2.88
N LEU A 40 19.18 11.91 -2.39
CA LEU A 40 20.36 11.39 -1.71
C LEU A 40 20.08 10.81 -0.32
N ALA A 41 18.90 11.03 0.25
CA ALA A 41 18.51 10.41 1.51
C ALA A 41 18.26 8.89 1.40
N CYS A 42 18.18 8.34 0.18
CA CYS A 42 18.09 6.91 -0.04
C CYS A 42 19.50 6.32 -0.23
N PRO A 43 20.02 5.50 0.72
CA PRO A 43 21.36 4.92 0.58
C PRO A 43 21.49 4.06 -0.68
N VAL A 44 20.45 3.32 -1.04
CA VAL A 44 20.45 2.47 -2.25
C VAL A 44 20.58 3.30 -3.52
N LEU A 45 19.92 4.47 -3.61
CA LEU A 45 20.06 5.33 -4.78
C LEU A 45 21.49 5.88 -4.93
N THR A 46 22.26 6.00 -3.85
CA THR A 46 23.65 6.49 -3.91
C THR A 46 24.64 5.47 -4.47
N LEU A 47 24.21 4.23 -4.71
CA LEU A 47 25.06 3.22 -5.33
C LEU A 47 25.37 3.58 -6.80
N PRO A 48 26.57 3.26 -7.30
CA PRO A 48 26.99 3.60 -8.67
C PRO A 48 25.99 3.20 -9.76
N GLN A 49 25.32 2.04 -9.63
CA GLN A 49 24.34 1.56 -10.60
C GLN A 49 23.07 2.42 -10.71
N PHE A 50 22.82 3.35 -9.77
CA PHE A 50 21.64 4.22 -9.73
C PHE A 50 21.94 5.68 -10.07
N THR A 51 23.12 5.97 -10.61
CA THR A 51 23.55 7.34 -10.95
C THR A 51 22.57 8.02 -11.93
N GLU A 52 22.18 7.33 -13.01
CA GLU A 52 21.24 7.86 -14.02
C GLU A 52 19.86 8.17 -13.41
N GLN A 53 19.42 7.32 -12.48
CA GLN A 53 18.15 7.46 -11.79
C GLN A 53 18.15 8.69 -10.88
N ILE A 54 19.23 8.93 -10.12
CA ILE A 54 19.40 10.14 -9.32
C ILE A 54 19.36 11.39 -10.20
N GLU A 55 20.06 11.37 -11.33
CA GLU A 55 20.09 12.50 -12.26
C GLU A 55 18.68 12.80 -12.81
N GLU A 56 17.94 11.76 -13.22
CA GLU A 56 16.57 11.93 -13.72
C GLU A 56 15.63 12.44 -12.62
N ILE A 57 15.70 11.91 -11.39
CA ILE A 57 14.89 12.42 -10.27
C ILE A 57 15.22 13.90 -10.01
N SER A 58 16.51 14.25 -9.99
CA SER A 58 16.97 15.63 -9.73
C SER A 58 16.51 16.58 -10.83
N LYS A 59 16.60 16.17 -12.09
CA LYS A 59 16.11 16.93 -13.24
C LYS A 59 14.59 17.14 -13.20
N VAL A 60 13.83 16.08 -12.93
CA VAL A 60 12.37 16.14 -12.85
C VAL A 60 11.92 17.04 -11.70
N THR A 61 12.55 16.94 -10.53
CA THR A 61 12.20 17.76 -9.36
C THR A 61 12.66 19.22 -9.49
N ALA A 62 13.81 19.50 -10.13
CA ALA A 62 14.25 20.86 -10.43
C ALA A 62 13.36 21.57 -11.45
N SER A 63 12.78 20.83 -12.40
CA SER A 63 11.87 21.38 -13.42
C SER A 63 10.46 21.71 -12.89
N ARG A 64 10.23 21.56 -11.58
CA ARG A 64 8.93 21.77 -10.94
C ARG A 64 8.51 23.24 -11.04
N ARG A 65 7.76 23.57 -12.09
CA ARG A 65 6.94 24.79 -12.11
C ARG A 65 6.00 24.73 -10.91
N SER A 66 5.76 25.87 -10.26
CA SER A 66 4.76 25.98 -9.19
C SER A 66 3.38 25.64 -9.76
N ILE A 67 2.99 24.37 -9.65
CA ILE A 67 1.62 23.95 -9.94
C ILE A 67 0.75 24.65 -8.89
N PRO A 68 -0.33 25.34 -9.28
CA PRO A 68 -1.25 25.93 -8.32
C PRO A 68 -1.66 24.87 -7.29
N PRO A 69 -1.69 25.19 -5.99
CA PRO A 69 -2.08 24.23 -4.97
C PRO A 69 -3.49 23.72 -5.29
N LYS A 70 -3.62 22.41 -5.47
CA LYS A 70 -4.94 21.77 -5.58
C LYS A 70 -5.60 21.85 -4.20
N VAL A 71 -6.89 22.13 -4.19
CA VAL A 71 -7.71 22.12 -2.98
C VAL A 71 -8.61 20.91 -2.96
N ALA A 72 -8.94 20.41 -1.77
CA ALA A 72 -9.91 19.36 -1.57
C ALA A 72 -11.27 19.85 -2.06
N ALA A 73 -11.96 19.03 -2.85
CA ALA A 73 -13.26 19.39 -3.40
C ALA A 73 -14.37 19.15 -2.38
N GLU A 74 -15.52 19.75 -2.64
CA GLU A 74 -16.75 19.41 -1.93
C GLU A 74 -17.14 17.96 -2.19
N ILE A 75 -17.58 17.27 -1.14
CA ILE A 75 -18.15 15.93 -1.20
C ILE A 75 -19.67 16.12 -1.28
N PRO A 76 -20.35 15.59 -2.31
CA PRO A 76 -21.81 15.70 -2.40
C PRO A 76 -22.46 15.06 -1.17
N GLU A 77 -23.62 15.58 -0.75
CA GLU A 77 -24.38 15.05 0.38
C GLU A 77 -24.71 13.57 0.17
N GLY A 78 -24.33 12.72 1.13
CA GLY A 78 -24.45 11.25 1.01
C GLY A 78 -23.43 10.60 0.08
N GLY A 79 -22.41 11.32 -0.39
CA GLY A 79 -21.29 10.79 -1.19
C GLY A 79 -21.63 10.49 -2.65
N VAL A 80 -22.85 10.81 -3.11
CA VAL A 80 -23.35 10.46 -4.45
C VAL A 80 -23.95 11.67 -5.16
N LEU A 81 -23.40 12.02 -6.32
CA LEU A 81 -24.01 12.96 -7.26
C LEU A 81 -24.65 12.18 -8.41
N LEU A 82 -25.98 12.18 -8.49
CA LEU A 82 -26.72 11.58 -9.59
C LEU A 82 -26.94 12.59 -10.71
N THR A 83 -26.41 12.32 -11.90
CA THR A 83 -26.59 13.15 -13.10
C THR A 83 -27.30 12.38 -14.21
N LYS A 84 -28.19 13.08 -14.94
CA LYS A 84 -28.84 12.54 -16.15
C LYS A 84 -28.12 13.11 -17.37
N PRO A 85 -27.36 12.30 -18.13
CA PRO A 85 -26.55 12.82 -19.23
C PRO A 85 -27.37 13.26 -20.45
N CYS A 86 -28.60 12.76 -20.66
CA CYS A 86 -29.49 13.14 -21.78
C CYS A 86 -30.98 13.06 -21.38
N ARG A 87 -31.84 13.85 -22.04
CA ARG A 87 -33.30 13.90 -21.80
C ARG A 87 -34.04 12.66 -22.33
N ASP A 88 -33.44 11.94 -23.28
CA ASP A 88 -34.08 10.87 -24.05
C ASP A 88 -33.87 9.45 -23.49
N THR A 89 -32.98 9.28 -22.49
CA THR A 89 -32.83 8.02 -21.76
C THR A 89 -33.40 8.18 -20.36
N THR A 90 -34.70 7.95 -20.23
CA THR A 90 -35.47 8.22 -18.99
C THR A 90 -35.05 7.42 -17.78
N GLU A 91 -34.39 6.26 -17.97
CA GLU A 91 -34.16 5.27 -16.90
C GLU A 91 -32.73 5.18 -16.39
N ARG A 92 -31.73 5.70 -17.12
CA ARG A 92 -30.31 5.48 -16.80
C ARG A 92 -29.64 6.75 -16.28
N VAL A 93 -29.15 6.71 -15.05
CA VAL A 93 -28.40 7.81 -14.43
C VAL A 93 -26.90 7.49 -14.34
N MET A 94 -26.09 8.54 -14.22
CA MET A 94 -24.69 8.43 -13.84
C MET A 94 -24.58 8.80 -12.37
N ALA A 95 -23.90 7.98 -11.58
CA ALA A 95 -23.53 8.30 -10.21
C ALA A 95 -22.04 8.66 -10.17
N GLU A 96 -21.73 9.89 -9.76
CA GLU A 96 -20.37 10.29 -9.40
C GLU A 96 -20.24 10.22 -7.88
N LEU A 97 -19.33 9.39 -7.41
CA LEU A 97 -19.02 9.21 -6.00
C LEU A 97 -17.56 9.61 -5.76
N ARG A 98 -17.25 9.96 -4.52
CA ARG A 98 -15.92 10.42 -4.17
C ARG A 98 -15.53 9.94 -2.78
N ILE A 99 -14.31 9.45 -2.66
CA ILE A 99 -13.68 9.08 -1.39
C ILE A 99 -12.78 10.24 -0.95
N SER A 100 -12.98 10.75 0.27
CA SER A 100 -12.16 11.82 0.86
C SER A 100 -10.90 11.28 1.49
N ASN A 101 -9.78 11.99 1.42
CA ASN A 101 -8.55 11.65 2.15
C ASN A 101 -8.45 12.32 3.55
N GLY A 102 -9.61 12.66 4.14
CA GLY A 102 -9.76 13.29 5.45
C GLY A 102 -9.42 14.79 5.47
N LEU A 103 -9.56 15.45 4.33
CA LEU A 103 -9.39 16.89 4.20
C LEU A 103 -10.74 17.59 4.13
N ASN A 104 -10.85 18.77 4.74
CA ASN A 104 -12.03 19.59 4.60
C ASN A 104 -12.05 20.26 3.22
N PRO A 105 -13.24 20.54 2.64
CA PRO A 105 -13.33 21.29 1.39
C PRO A 105 -12.54 22.60 1.45
N GLY A 106 -11.70 22.84 0.45
CA GLY A 106 -10.80 24.01 0.41
C GLY A 106 -9.39 23.78 0.98
N ASP A 107 -9.17 22.72 1.76
CA ASP A 107 -7.84 22.39 2.30
C ASP A 107 -6.85 22.03 1.18
N LYS A 108 -5.57 22.31 1.42
CA LYS A 108 -4.51 22.04 0.42
C LYS A 108 -4.23 20.55 0.30
N VAL A 109 -4.37 20.04 -0.91
CA VAL A 109 -4.05 18.66 -1.30
C VAL A 109 -2.58 18.59 -1.71
N ARG A 110 -1.78 17.87 -0.91
CA ARG A 110 -0.34 17.64 -1.15
C ARG A 110 -0.10 16.39 -1.99
N PHE A 111 -0.91 15.35 -1.79
CA PHE A 111 -0.79 14.05 -2.47
C PHE A 111 -2.11 13.64 -3.13
N SER A 112 -2.08 12.68 -4.05
CA SER A 112 -3.32 12.04 -4.54
C SER A 112 -4.05 11.32 -3.40
N VAL A 113 -5.32 10.95 -3.62
CA VAL A 113 -6.08 10.20 -2.60
C VAL A 113 -5.53 8.79 -2.47
N PHE A 114 -5.24 8.10 -3.59
CA PHE A 114 -4.77 6.72 -3.57
C PHE A 114 -3.35 6.54 -4.12
N ASP A 115 -2.64 5.58 -3.54
CA ASP A 115 -1.48 4.92 -4.13
C ASP A 115 -1.96 4.04 -5.29
N SER A 116 -1.48 4.29 -6.51
CA SER A 116 -2.00 3.60 -7.70
C SER A 116 -1.59 2.13 -7.80
N GLU A 117 -0.46 1.74 -7.21
CA GLU A 117 -0.02 0.35 -7.19
C GLU A 117 -0.87 -0.45 -6.20
N LEU A 118 -0.97 0.06 -4.96
CA LEU A 118 -1.76 -0.59 -3.92
C LEU A 118 -3.26 -0.56 -4.23
N LEU A 119 -3.77 0.50 -4.89
CA LEU A 119 -5.14 0.55 -5.39
C LEU A 119 -5.43 -0.61 -6.35
N CYS A 120 -4.53 -0.86 -7.30
CA CYS A 120 -4.70 -1.94 -8.26
C CYS A 120 -4.58 -3.31 -7.61
N GLU A 121 -3.64 -3.49 -6.68
CA GLU A 121 -3.51 -4.73 -5.90
C GLU A 121 -4.81 -5.05 -5.13
N LEU A 122 -5.35 -4.06 -4.41
CA LEU A 122 -6.53 -4.26 -3.56
C LEU A 122 -7.83 -4.45 -4.37
N ILE A 123 -8.02 -3.72 -5.48
CA ILE A 123 -9.23 -3.91 -6.30
C ILE A 123 -9.24 -5.27 -7.01
N GLU A 124 -8.07 -5.79 -7.38
CA GLU A 124 -7.94 -7.11 -8.01
C GLU A 124 -8.36 -8.24 -7.06
N CYS A 125 -8.26 -8.01 -5.74
CA CYS A 125 -8.72 -8.97 -4.73
C CYS A 125 -10.23 -9.20 -4.74
N ILE A 126 -11.01 -8.27 -5.28
CA ILE A 126 -12.48 -8.39 -5.43
C ILE A 126 -12.90 -8.52 -6.90
N LYS A 127 -11.99 -8.95 -7.78
CA LYS A 127 -12.26 -9.10 -9.22
C LYS A 127 -13.48 -9.97 -9.53
N ASP A 128 -13.79 -10.95 -8.68
CA ASP A 128 -14.89 -11.90 -8.89
C ASP A 128 -16.27 -11.24 -8.73
N LYS A 129 -16.34 -10.00 -8.21
CA LYS A 129 -17.55 -9.17 -8.21
C LYS A 129 -17.82 -8.48 -9.56
N PHE A 130 -16.87 -8.56 -10.50
CA PHE A 130 -16.93 -7.89 -11.79
C PHE A 130 -16.84 -8.91 -12.93
N GLU A 131 -17.59 -8.66 -14.02
CA GLU A 131 -17.47 -9.46 -15.25
C GLU A 131 -16.16 -9.15 -15.98
N SER A 132 -15.67 -7.91 -15.84
CA SER A 132 -14.34 -7.53 -16.25
C SER A 132 -13.78 -6.46 -15.32
N LEU A 133 -12.49 -6.55 -15.03
CA LEU A 133 -11.73 -5.57 -14.26
C LEU A 133 -10.38 -5.35 -14.95
N LYS A 134 -9.99 -4.08 -15.09
CA LYS A 134 -8.68 -3.66 -15.56
C LYS A 134 -8.20 -2.49 -14.74
N CYS A 135 -7.03 -2.60 -14.15
CA CYS A 135 -6.40 -1.50 -13.41
C CYS A 135 -5.03 -1.15 -13.99
N SER A 136 -4.74 0.15 -14.09
CA SER A 136 -3.47 0.69 -14.57
C SER A 136 -2.81 1.52 -13.49
N THR A 137 -1.70 1.00 -12.98
CA THR A 137 -0.84 1.69 -12.00
C THR A 137 -0.25 2.98 -12.57
N ASP A 138 0.13 2.96 -13.85
CA ASP A 138 0.71 4.11 -14.57
C ASP A 138 -0.25 5.28 -14.77
N LEU A 139 -1.53 4.99 -15.01
CA LEU A 139 -2.56 5.99 -15.21
C LEU A 139 -3.29 6.34 -13.91
N GLY A 140 -3.15 5.51 -12.87
CA GLY A 140 -3.97 5.60 -11.65
C GLY A 140 -5.45 5.50 -11.99
N TYR A 141 -5.80 4.51 -12.82
CA TYR A 141 -7.11 4.34 -13.44
C TYR A 141 -7.54 2.89 -13.37
N GLY A 142 -8.72 2.64 -12.82
CA GLY A 142 -9.41 1.35 -12.85
C GLY A 142 -10.69 1.43 -13.68
N ARG A 143 -10.99 0.36 -14.42
CA ARG A 143 -12.27 0.17 -15.09
C ARG A 143 -12.81 -1.21 -14.78
N ALA A 144 -14.07 -1.26 -14.36
CA ALA A 144 -14.78 -2.50 -14.12
C ALA A 144 -16.16 -2.47 -14.79
N ASP A 145 -16.66 -3.61 -15.22
CA ASP A 145 -18.02 -3.77 -15.74
C ASP A 145 -18.72 -4.90 -14.95
N THR A 146 -19.99 -4.70 -14.57
CA THR A 146 -20.82 -5.69 -13.87
C THR A 146 -22.29 -5.53 -14.27
N GLY A 147 -22.87 -6.55 -14.91
CA GLY A 147 -24.15 -6.45 -15.58
C GLY A 147 -24.18 -5.30 -16.60
N GLU A 148 -25.12 -4.37 -16.44
CA GLU A 148 -25.19 -3.19 -17.30
C GLU A 148 -24.33 -2.01 -16.82
N LEU A 149 -23.77 -2.09 -15.62
CA LEU A 149 -23.01 -1.02 -14.98
C LEU A 149 -21.59 -0.97 -15.51
N SER A 150 -21.12 0.25 -15.78
CA SER A 150 -19.71 0.52 -16.09
C SER A 150 -19.13 1.45 -15.06
N ILE A 151 -18.04 1.04 -14.45
CA ILE A 151 -17.43 1.66 -13.27
C ILE A 151 -16.04 2.14 -13.66
N THR A 152 -15.72 3.36 -13.26
CA THR A 152 -14.39 3.95 -13.43
C THR A 152 -13.89 4.46 -12.10
N LEU A 153 -12.72 3.99 -11.68
CA LEU A 153 -12.03 4.37 -10.46
C LEU A 153 -10.82 5.24 -10.82
N LEU A 154 -10.64 6.35 -10.13
CA LEU A 154 -9.52 7.27 -10.35
C LEU A 154 -8.70 7.42 -9.07
N HIS A 155 -7.38 7.52 -9.20
CA HIS A 155 -6.45 7.68 -8.09
C HIS A 155 -6.71 8.97 -7.26
N ASP A 156 -7.54 9.89 -7.75
CA ASP A 156 -7.91 11.14 -7.09
C ASP A 156 -9.16 11.03 -6.21
N GLY A 157 -9.66 9.80 -5.99
CA GLY A 157 -10.79 9.51 -5.12
C GLY A 157 -12.12 9.38 -5.86
N ARG A 158 -12.19 9.74 -7.14
CA ARG A 158 -13.46 9.70 -7.90
C ARG A 158 -13.80 8.30 -8.38
N ILE A 159 -15.05 7.91 -8.19
CA ILE A 159 -15.64 6.67 -8.69
C ILE A 159 -16.88 7.05 -9.49
N ASN A 160 -16.87 6.75 -10.79
CA ASN A 160 -17.99 7.03 -11.69
C ASN A 160 -18.67 5.74 -12.08
N MET A 161 -19.95 5.62 -11.76
CA MET A 161 -20.80 4.51 -12.19
C MET A 161 -21.80 5.00 -13.23
N ARG A 162 -21.85 4.33 -14.38
CA ARG A 162 -22.78 4.64 -15.47
C ARG A 162 -23.85 3.58 -15.59
N ARG A 163 -25.02 3.98 -16.11
CA ARG A 163 -26.18 3.11 -16.35
C ARG A 163 -26.81 2.58 -15.06
N VAL A 164 -26.79 3.41 -14.03
CA VAL A 164 -27.39 3.12 -12.74
C VAL A 164 -28.91 3.08 -12.88
N LEU A 165 -29.52 1.99 -12.39
CA LEU A 165 -30.98 1.81 -12.31
C LEU A 165 -31.47 1.93 -10.87
N ASP A 166 -30.69 1.45 -9.90
CA ASP A 166 -31.02 1.46 -8.48
C ASP A 166 -29.94 2.17 -7.67
N LYS A 167 -30.37 3.13 -6.85
CA LYS A 167 -29.49 3.92 -5.98
C LYS A 167 -28.92 3.07 -4.84
N GLU A 168 -29.71 2.16 -4.27
CA GLU A 168 -29.28 1.35 -3.11
C GLU A 168 -28.18 0.37 -3.53
N SER A 169 -28.37 -0.33 -4.65
CA SER A 169 -27.34 -1.20 -5.24
C SER A 169 -26.02 -0.47 -5.54
N VAL A 170 -26.09 0.78 -6.03
CA VAL A 170 -24.89 1.59 -6.29
C VAL A 170 -24.17 2.00 -5.02
N ILE A 171 -24.91 2.41 -3.99
CA ILE A 171 -24.32 2.75 -2.69
C ILE A 171 -23.66 1.52 -2.07
N GLN A 172 -24.32 0.35 -2.16
CA GLN A 172 -23.76 -0.89 -1.65
C GLN A 172 -22.47 -1.27 -2.39
N LEU A 173 -22.46 -1.24 -3.72
CA LEU A 173 -21.26 -1.52 -4.50
C LEU A 173 -20.14 -0.51 -4.23
N PHE A 174 -20.48 0.76 -4.00
CA PHE A 174 -19.50 1.78 -3.62
C PHE A 174 -18.88 1.49 -2.27
N ARG A 175 -19.66 1.09 -1.25
CA ARG A 175 -19.15 0.68 0.05
C ARG A 175 -18.16 -0.47 -0.08
N GLU A 176 -18.52 -1.50 -0.85
CA GLU A 176 -17.64 -2.64 -1.09
C GLU A 176 -16.32 -2.21 -1.75
N ILE A 177 -16.39 -1.35 -2.78
CA ILE A 177 -15.19 -0.82 -3.43
C ILE A 177 -14.36 0.02 -2.44
N GLU A 178 -14.99 0.93 -1.70
CA GLU A 178 -14.34 1.81 -0.73
C GLU A 178 -13.62 1.01 0.35
N HIS A 179 -14.29 0.03 0.96
CA HIS A 179 -13.71 -0.87 1.96
C HIS A 179 -12.52 -1.66 1.39
N ALA A 180 -12.64 -2.20 0.17
CA ALA A 180 -11.57 -2.94 -0.45
C ALA A 180 -10.30 -2.10 -0.62
N ILE A 181 -10.45 -0.86 -1.10
CA ILE A 181 -9.31 -0.02 -1.51
C ILE A 181 -8.82 0.93 -0.40
N PHE A 182 -9.45 0.92 0.79
CA PHE A 182 -9.16 1.88 1.85
C PHE A 182 -7.69 1.85 2.30
N GLY A 183 -7.06 0.67 2.28
CA GLY A 183 -5.63 0.52 2.58
C GLY A 183 -4.70 1.32 1.64
N ALA A 184 -5.15 1.64 0.42
CA ALA A 184 -4.38 2.40 -0.57
C ALA A 184 -4.41 3.92 -0.34
N MET A 185 -5.15 4.42 0.65
CA MET A 185 -5.30 5.85 0.89
C MET A 185 -3.99 6.48 1.37
N ILE A 186 -3.64 7.64 0.83
CA ILE A 186 -2.42 8.36 1.16
C ILE A 186 -2.71 9.45 2.18
N CYS A 187 -1.97 9.49 3.29
CA CYS A 187 -2.08 10.61 4.24
C CYS A 187 -1.56 11.89 3.62
N ASN A 188 -2.37 12.95 3.68
CA ASN A 188 -1.96 14.29 3.26
C ASN A 188 -0.82 14.86 4.12
N CYS A 189 -0.67 14.34 5.35
CA CYS A 189 0.34 14.72 6.32
C CYS A 189 1.76 14.22 5.95
N CYS A 190 1.91 12.93 5.62
CA CYS A 190 3.20 12.27 5.51
C CYS A 190 3.47 11.60 4.15
N GLY A 191 2.46 11.45 3.30
CA GLY A 191 2.61 10.79 2.00
C GLY A 191 2.64 9.25 2.06
N SER A 192 2.55 8.67 3.25
CA SER A 192 2.45 7.21 3.44
C SER A 192 1.05 6.72 3.06
N ASP A 193 0.96 5.53 2.46
CA ASP A 193 -0.30 4.79 2.35
C ASP A 193 -0.76 4.31 3.72
N PHE A 194 -2.06 4.01 3.86
CA PHE A 194 -2.64 3.72 5.15
C PHE A 194 -2.10 2.41 5.75
N LEU A 195 -1.88 1.38 4.94
CA LEU A 195 -1.25 0.14 5.42
C LEU A 195 0.15 0.43 6.01
N SER A 196 0.94 1.28 5.38
CA SER A 196 2.24 1.71 5.91
C SER A 196 2.12 2.50 7.22
N ILE A 197 1.08 3.34 7.38
CA ILE A 197 0.82 4.12 8.61
C ILE A 197 0.55 3.20 9.79
N LEU A 198 -0.23 2.14 9.58
CA LEU A 198 -0.60 1.18 10.62
C LEU A 198 0.59 0.42 11.19
N THR A 199 1.73 0.36 10.48
CA THR A 199 2.96 -0.25 11.02
C THR A 199 3.60 0.55 12.15
N GLY A 200 3.17 1.81 12.37
CA GLY A 200 3.77 2.73 13.34
C GLY A 200 5.16 3.24 12.97
N ARG A 201 5.70 2.84 11.80
CA ARG A 201 7.02 3.26 11.29
C ARG A 201 6.88 4.46 10.37
N ILE A 202 6.40 5.56 10.93
CA ILE A 202 6.34 6.85 10.25
C ILE A 202 7.51 7.69 10.76
N GLU A 203 8.02 8.58 9.91
CA GLU A 203 9.13 9.46 10.25
C GLU A 203 8.90 10.15 11.61
N PRO A 204 9.90 10.20 12.53
CA PRO A 204 9.74 10.68 13.91
C PRO A 204 9.23 12.12 14.09
N GLN A 205 9.10 12.89 13.01
CA GLN A 205 8.78 14.32 13.04
C GLN A 205 7.34 14.63 12.59
N LEU A 206 6.55 13.61 12.26
CA LEU A 206 5.20 13.79 11.74
C LEU A 206 4.12 13.65 12.84
N ALA A 207 3.01 14.35 12.61
CA ALA A 207 1.93 14.59 13.55
C ALA A 207 1.45 13.34 14.28
N ALA A 208 1.06 13.50 15.55
CA ALA A 208 0.41 12.44 16.35
C ALA A 208 -0.91 11.94 15.73
N THR A 209 -1.50 12.73 14.83
CA THR A 209 -2.74 12.44 14.11
C THR A 209 -2.50 12.42 12.59
N HIS A 210 -3.14 11.47 11.89
CA HIS A 210 -3.02 11.29 10.45
C HIS A 210 -4.37 11.50 9.76
N THR A 211 -4.40 12.27 8.67
CA THR A 211 -5.64 12.56 7.92
C THR A 211 -6.32 11.32 7.35
N VAL A 212 -5.63 10.18 7.25
CA VAL A 212 -6.25 8.93 6.78
C VAL A 212 -7.27 8.36 7.77
N PHE A 213 -7.23 8.75 9.05
CA PHE A 213 -8.23 8.28 10.03
C PHE A 213 -9.57 9.01 9.86
N ASP A 214 -9.53 10.29 9.49
CA ASP A 214 -10.69 11.10 9.11
C ASP A 214 -11.15 10.85 7.66
N ALA A 215 -10.50 9.92 6.95
CA ALA A 215 -10.76 9.66 5.55
C ALA A 215 -11.93 8.71 5.33
N GLY A 216 -12.40 8.66 4.09
CA GLY A 216 -13.57 7.90 3.69
C GLY A 216 -14.79 8.76 3.42
N THR A 217 -15.90 8.10 3.10
CA THR A 217 -17.17 8.71 2.70
C THR A 217 -18.35 7.93 3.22
N THR A 218 -18.32 6.59 3.16
CA THR A 218 -19.35 5.78 3.83
C THR A 218 -18.98 5.35 5.24
N PHE A 219 -17.69 5.39 5.58
CA PHE A 219 -17.18 5.18 6.91
C PHE A 219 -15.93 6.03 7.14
N SER A 220 -15.58 6.21 8.40
CA SER A 220 -14.35 6.84 8.87
C SER A 220 -13.96 6.21 10.20
N PHE A 221 -12.69 6.31 10.58
CA PHE A 221 -12.27 5.80 11.88
C PHE A 221 -12.41 6.90 12.94
N GLU A 222 -13.19 6.64 13.98
CA GLU A 222 -13.23 7.51 15.17
C GLU A 222 -12.04 7.21 16.09
N ILE A 223 -10.81 7.40 15.58
CA ILE A 223 -9.58 7.18 16.33
C ILE A 223 -8.66 8.39 16.27
N ASP A 224 -8.24 8.84 17.44
CA ASP A 224 -7.36 10.00 17.59
C ASP A 224 -5.89 9.64 17.34
N PHE A 225 -5.52 8.36 17.49
CA PHE A 225 -4.14 7.90 17.44
C PHE A 225 -3.99 6.62 16.62
N VAL A 226 -2.80 6.43 16.04
CA VAL A 226 -2.43 5.18 15.37
C VAL A 226 -2.51 4.04 16.38
N PRO A 227 -3.31 2.98 16.12
CA PRO A 227 -3.38 1.84 17.02
C PRO A 227 -2.01 1.14 17.10
N ALA A 228 -1.78 0.41 18.20
CA ALA A 228 -0.57 -0.38 18.30
C ALA A 228 -0.55 -1.47 17.22
N PHE A 229 0.60 -1.65 16.55
CA PHE A 229 0.77 -2.73 15.60
C PHE A 229 0.96 -4.06 16.35
N SER A 230 -0.14 -4.67 16.79
CA SER A 230 -0.17 -5.81 17.71
C SER A 230 -1.38 -6.73 17.49
N ALA A 231 -1.26 -7.97 17.95
CA ALA A 231 -2.37 -8.93 17.98
C ALA A 231 -3.53 -8.43 18.87
N LYS A 232 -3.20 -7.75 19.98
CA LYS A 232 -4.18 -7.13 20.86
C LYS A 232 -5.07 -6.11 20.13
N SER A 233 -4.48 -5.25 19.32
CA SER A 233 -5.26 -4.28 18.53
C SER A 233 -6.17 -4.96 17.49
N ILE A 234 -5.79 -6.13 16.96
CA ILE A 234 -6.71 -6.93 16.14
C ILE A 234 -7.90 -7.42 16.97
N HIS A 235 -7.67 -7.96 18.18
CA HIS A 235 -8.78 -8.35 19.05
C HIS A 235 -9.71 -7.19 19.40
N GLU A 236 -9.15 -6.00 19.66
CA GLU A 236 -9.92 -4.80 19.99
C GLU A 236 -10.76 -4.28 18.82
N HIS A 237 -10.28 -4.45 17.59
CA HIS A 237 -10.87 -3.83 16.40
C HIS A 237 -11.51 -4.79 15.40
N ALA A 238 -11.42 -6.11 15.58
CA ALA A 238 -12.00 -7.09 14.67
C ALA A 238 -13.11 -7.94 15.30
N SER A 239 -13.39 -7.77 16.59
CA SER A 239 -14.42 -8.51 17.32
C SER A 239 -14.37 -10.03 17.03
N GLU A 240 -15.43 -10.60 16.46
CA GLU A 240 -15.55 -12.04 16.15
C GLU A 240 -14.59 -12.52 15.04
N GLN A 241 -14.06 -11.60 14.22
CA GLN A 241 -13.14 -11.92 13.14
C GLN A 241 -11.67 -12.03 13.59
N ALA A 242 -11.36 -11.65 14.83
CA ALA A 242 -9.98 -11.57 15.30
C ALA A 242 -9.20 -12.89 15.14
N GLU A 243 -9.82 -14.02 15.49
CA GLU A 243 -9.18 -15.35 15.37
C GLU A 243 -8.87 -15.72 13.91
N PHE A 244 -9.80 -15.43 13.00
CA PHE A 244 -9.60 -15.65 11.57
C PHE A 244 -8.42 -14.82 11.04
N LEU A 245 -8.36 -13.55 11.44
CA LEU A 245 -7.31 -12.62 11.02
C LEU A 245 -5.94 -13.02 11.58
N LEU A 246 -5.85 -13.32 12.87
CA LEU A 246 -4.60 -13.75 13.52
C LEU A 246 -4.06 -15.05 12.94
N LYS A 247 -4.95 -16.03 12.69
CA LYS A 247 -4.57 -17.27 12.01
C LYS A 247 -4.05 -17.01 10.60
N THR A 248 -4.64 -16.05 9.89
CA THR A 248 -4.19 -15.66 8.54
C THR A 248 -2.79 -15.04 8.58
N ILE A 249 -2.50 -14.19 9.57
CA ILE A 249 -1.15 -13.64 9.79
C ILE A 249 -0.16 -14.76 10.11
N GLN A 250 -0.53 -15.68 11.00
CA GLN A 250 0.33 -16.80 11.37
C GLN A 250 0.66 -17.66 10.15
N SER A 251 -0.32 -17.98 9.29
CA SER A 251 -0.05 -18.69 8.04
C SER A 251 0.92 -17.94 7.12
N GLY A 252 0.86 -16.61 7.08
CA GLY A 252 1.84 -15.81 6.34
C GLY A 252 3.26 -15.89 6.94
N LEU A 253 3.38 -15.90 8.27
CA LEU A 253 4.66 -16.06 8.95
C LEU A 253 5.23 -17.47 8.76
N ASP A 254 4.39 -18.50 8.82
CA ASP A 254 4.82 -19.88 8.56
C ASP A 254 5.45 -19.99 7.15
N LEU A 255 4.85 -19.34 6.13
CA LEU A 255 5.42 -19.29 4.77
C LEU A 255 6.75 -18.54 4.70
N LEU A 256 6.93 -17.49 5.52
CA LEU A 256 8.18 -16.75 5.61
C LEU A 256 9.26 -17.57 6.32
N ASP A 257 8.91 -18.25 7.40
CA ASP A 257 9.79 -19.14 8.16
C ASP A 257 10.28 -20.29 7.28
N ASP A 258 9.36 -20.96 6.57
CA ASP A 258 9.68 -22.01 5.59
C ASP A 258 10.65 -21.50 4.51
N LEU A 259 10.47 -20.26 4.03
CA LEU A 259 11.37 -19.67 3.05
C LEU A 259 12.75 -19.38 3.62
N VAL A 260 12.85 -18.87 4.86
CA VAL A 260 14.14 -18.61 5.53
C VAL A 260 14.90 -19.91 5.76
N ASP A 261 14.22 -20.95 6.28
CA ASP A 261 14.80 -22.27 6.52
C ASP A 261 15.17 -22.98 5.21
N GLY A 262 14.40 -22.71 4.15
CA GLY A 262 14.58 -23.21 2.80
C GLY A 262 15.70 -22.56 2.00
N LEU A 263 16.35 -21.47 2.46
CA LEU A 263 17.36 -20.75 1.66
C LEU A 263 18.55 -21.60 1.21
N SER A 264 18.84 -22.71 1.90
CA SER A 264 19.89 -23.67 1.51
C SER A 264 19.42 -24.74 0.52
N ASN A 265 18.12 -24.86 0.25
CA ASN A 265 17.53 -25.87 -0.61
C ASN A 265 16.83 -25.21 -1.80
N GLU A 266 16.87 -25.82 -2.99
CA GLU A 266 16.08 -25.39 -4.16
C GLU A 266 14.59 -25.74 -3.94
N GLN A 267 13.93 -25.02 -3.04
CA GLN A 267 12.49 -25.12 -2.81
C GLN A 267 11.69 -24.19 -3.73
N ASN A 268 10.41 -24.51 -3.89
CA ASN A 268 9.49 -23.87 -4.83
C ASN A 268 9.02 -22.48 -4.35
N THR A 269 9.90 -21.48 -4.47
CA THR A 269 9.67 -20.08 -4.08
C THR A 269 8.43 -19.44 -4.72
N ALA A 270 8.13 -19.79 -5.97
CA ALA A 270 6.98 -19.24 -6.71
C ALA A 270 5.64 -19.59 -6.05
N ASN A 271 5.55 -20.75 -5.38
CA ASN A 271 4.33 -21.16 -4.70
C ASN A 271 4.03 -20.30 -3.47
N HIS A 272 5.05 -19.93 -2.69
CA HIS A 272 4.86 -19.16 -1.47
C HIS A 272 4.37 -17.72 -1.76
N SER A 273 4.91 -17.07 -2.81
CA SER A 273 4.41 -15.74 -3.23
C SER A 273 2.94 -15.78 -3.63
N LEU A 274 2.51 -16.81 -4.38
CA LEU A 274 1.11 -16.97 -4.76
C LEU A 274 0.21 -17.18 -3.52
N GLN A 275 0.66 -17.94 -2.53
CA GLN A 275 -0.10 -18.18 -1.31
C GLN A 275 -0.30 -16.90 -0.50
N ILE A 276 0.70 -16.01 -0.41
CA ILE A 276 0.52 -14.69 0.22
C ILE A 276 -0.54 -13.85 -0.47
N GLU A 277 -0.53 -13.80 -1.81
CA GLU A 277 -1.56 -13.06 -2.56
C GLU A 277 -2.96 -13.66 -2.34
N GLN A 278 -3.06 -14.98 -2.19
CA GLN A 278 -4.32 -15.64 -1.82
C GLN A 278 -4.78 -15.26 -0.41
N LEU A 279 -3.87 -15.17 0.56
CA LEU A 279 -4.21 -14.70 1.91
C LEU A 279 -4.70 -13.25 1.89
N LYS A 280 -4.02 -12.35 1.18
CA LYS A 280 -4.48 -10.95 1.01
C LYS A 280 -5.87 -10.90 0.37
N SER A 281 -6.07 -11.62 -0.74
CA SER A 281 -7.34 -11.66 -1.44
C SER A 281 -8.47 -12.19 -0.56
N LYS A 282 -8.20 -13.19 0.28
CA LYS A 282 -9.16 -13.70 1.27
C LYS A 282 -9.54 -12.64 2.30
N VAL A 283 -8.57 -11.91 2.83
CA VAL A 283 -8.79 -10.84 3.82
C VAL A 283 -9.61 -9.70 3.20
N VAL A 284 -9.25 -9.22 2.00
CA VAL A 284 -10.03 -8.17 1.31
C VAL A 284 -11.44 -8.64 0.96
N SER A 285 -11.60 -9.87 0.47
CA SER A 285 -12.91 -10.43 0.13
C SER A 285 -13.82 -10.51 1.35
N SER A 286 -13.26 -10.84 2.51
CA SER A 286 -14.01 -10.87 3.78
C SER A 286 -14.31 -9.45 4.28
N LEU A 287 -13.39 -8.50 4.15
CA LEU A 287 -13.56 -7.09 4.54
C LEU A 287 -14.76 -6.42 3.85
N VAL A 288 -15.07 -6.81 2.61
CA VAL A 288 -16.18 -6.22 1.86
C VAL A 288 -17.54 -6.87 2.14
N GLU A 289 -17.59 -7.90 2.99
CA GLU A 289 -18.84 -8.51 3.43
C GLU A 289 -19.51 -7.62 4.48
N SER A 290 -20.82 -7.38 4.35
CA SER A 290 -21.56 -6.47 5.23
C SER A 290 -21.52 -6.86 6.70
N ASP A 291 -21.41 -8.15 7.00
CA ASP A 291 -21.37 -8.68 8.36
C ASP A 291 -20.06 -8.32 9.09
N ASN A 292 -19.04 -7.88 8.34
CA ASN A 292 -17.74 -7.48 8.86
C ASN A 292 -17.58 -5.96 8.96
N PHE A 293 -18.60 -5.18 8.64
CA PHE A 293 -18.56 -3.72 8.79
C PHE A 293 -18.45 -3.33 10.27
N GLY A 294 -17.64 -2.32 10.56
CA GLY A 294 -17.18 -1.95 11.90
C GLY A 294 -15.92 -2.68 12.38
N SER A 295 -15.42 -3.67 11.62
CA SER A 295 -14.18 -4.38 11.92
C SER A 295 -13.00 -3.98 11.02
N GLU A 296 -13.16 -2.93 10.21
CA GLU A 296 -12.26 -2.59 9.09
C GLU A 296 -10.82 -2.41 9.54
N LEU A 297 -10.61 -1.81 10.71
CA LEU A 297 -9.26 -1.52 11.22
C LEU A 297 -8.48 -2.81 11.49
N GLY A 298 -9.11 -3.85 12.03
CA GLY A 298 -8.46 -5.15 12.24
C GLY A 298 -8.07 -5.84 10.93
N PHE A 299 -8.93 -5.76 9.91
CA PHE A 299 -8.61 -6.23 8.55
C PHE A 299 -7.44 -5.44 7.93
N LEU A 300 -7.41 -4.12 8.08
CA LEU A 300 -6.34 -3.28 7.53
C LEU A 300 -5.00 -3.49 8.24
N ILE A 301 -4.98 -3.71 9.57
CA ILE A 301 -3.77 -4.13 10.30
C ILE A 301 -3.28 -5.47 9.74
N THR A 302 -4.19 -6.43 9.51
CA THR A 302 -3.87 -7.74 8.93
C THR A 302 -3.27 -7.62 7.54
N LEU A 303 -3.84 -6.79 6.66
CA LEU A 303 -3.29 -6.52 5.32
C LEU A 303 -1.91 -5.86 5.40
N SER A 304 -1.68 -4.98 6.39
CA SER A 304 -0.37 -4.39 6.64
C SER A 304 0.67 -5.46 7.03
N CYS A 305 0.33 -6.40 7.91
CA CYS A 305 1.18 -7.56 8.23
C CYS A 305 1.51 -8.40 6.98
N LEU A 306 0.49 -8.77 6.19
CA LEU A 306 0.69 -9.59 4.98
C LEU A 306 1.52 -8.86 3.92
N LYS A 307 1.39 -7.54 3.81
CA LYS A 307 2.23 -6.71 2.92
C LYS A 307 3.70 -6.75 3.34
N LEU A 308 3.99 -6.61 4.64
CA LEU A 308 5.36 -6.73 5.17
C LEU A 308 5.96 -8.11 4.90
N ILE A 309 5.19 -9.16 5.20
CA ILE A 309 5.59 -10.55 4.98
C ILE A 309 5.90 -10.80 3.50
N GLY A 310 4.98 -10.43 2.58
CA GLY A 310 5.21 -10.57 1.14
C GLY A 310 6.43 -9.78 0.63
N ASN A 311 6.67 -8.58 1.19
CA ASN A 311 7.85 -7.78 0.88
C ASN A 311 9.16 -8.47 1.33
N ALA A 312 9.18 -9.04 2.55
CA ALA A 312 10.31 -9.83 3.05
C ALA A 312 10.59 -11.06 2.19
N MET A 313 9.54 -11.80 1.81
CA MET A 313 9.66 -12.98 0.96
C MET A 313 10.24 -12.63 -0.41
N THR A 314 9.79 -11.52 -1.02
CA THR A 314 10.35 -11.02 -2.28
C THR A 314 11.86 -10.76 -2.16
N GLY A 315 12.30 -10.15 -1.05
CA GLY A 315 13.72 -9.94 -0.77
C GLY A 315 14.51 -11.24 -0.65
N LEU A 316 13.97 -12.21 0.08
CA LEU A 316 14.59 -13.53 0.27
C LEU A 316 14.74 -14.30 -1.04
N ILE A 317 13.73 -14.28 -1.91
CA ILE A 317 13.79 -14.93 -3.23
C ILE A 317 14.92 -14.33 -4.07
N ILE A 318 15.03 -13.01 -4.11
CA ILE A 318 16.11 -12.31 -4.83
C ILE A 318 17.49 -12.68 -4.26
N VAL A 319 17.61 -12.79 -2.94
CA VAL A 319 18.86 -13.17 -2.27
C VAL A 319 19.22 -14.62 -2.58
N GLN A 320 18.23 -15.54 -2.58
CA GLN A 320 18.45 -16.95 -2.89
C GLN A 320 18.99 -17.15 -4.31
N GLU A 321 18.43 -16.44 -5.30
CA GLU A 321 18.93 -16.44 -6.68
C GLU A 321 20.40 -15.98 -6.79
N LYS A 322 20.85 -15.11 -5.87
CA LYS A 322 22.23 -14.61 -5.80
C LYS A 322 23.16 -15.45 -4.93
N LEU A 323 22.61 -16.25 -4.02
CA LEU A 323 23.38 -17.10 -3.13
C LEU A 323 24.08 -18.22 -3.92
N GLN A 324 23.43 -18.70 -4.98
CA GLN A 324 23.99 -19.70 -5.90
C GLN A 324 25.14 -19.10 -6.74
N GLY A 325 26.37 -19.22 -6.24
CA GLY A 325 27.59 -18.89 -6.99
C GLY A 325 28.24 -17.54 -6.64
N SER A 326 27.79 -16.85 -5.58
CA SER A 326 28.48 -15.64 -5.11
C SER A 326 29.67 -15.97 -4.19
N GLY A 327 30.73 -15.17 -4.27
CA GLY A 327 31.84 -15.19 -3.31
C GLY A 327 31.48 -14.60 -1.93
N HIS A 328 30.20 -14.32 -1.68
CA HIS A 328 29.69 -13.59 -0.52
C HIS A 328 28.87 -14.45 0.44
N GLU A 329 28.90 -15.78 0.32
CA GLU A 329 28.06 -16.69 1.11
C GLU A 329 28.14 -16.41 2.62
N GLY A 330 29.35 -16.29 3.19
CA GLY A 330 29.52 -16.01 4.62
C GLY A 330 28.95 -14.64 5.06
N PHE A 331 29.03 -13.63 4.18
CA PHE A 331 28.42 -12.32 4.43
C PHE A 331 26.89 -12.42 4.41
N ILE A 332 26.33 -13.10 3.40
CA ILE A 332 24.88 -13.26 3.25
C ILE A 332 24.29 -14.06 4.41
N GLN A 333 24.91 -15.18 4.81
CA GLN A 333 24.47 -15.98 5.95
C GLN A 333 24.47 -15.19 7.27
N LYS A 334 25.47 -14.33 7.48
CA LYS A 334 25.51 -13.43 8.64
C LYS A 334 24.33 -12.46 8.62
N LEU A 335 24.05 -11.84 7.47
CA LEU A 335 22.94 -10.90 7.32
C LEU A 335 21.57 -11.58 7.48
N ILE A 336 21.37 -12.77 6.90
CA ILE A 336 20.12 -13.55 7.06
C ILE A 336 19.86 -13.82 8.53
N ARG A 337 20.87 -14.26 9.29
CA ARG A 337 20.73 -14.54 10.72
C ARG A 337 20.28 -13.29 11.49
N ALA A 338 20.97 -12.17 11.29
CA ALA A 338 20.63 -10.90 11.95
C ALA A 338 19.23 -10.42 11.54
N ALA A 339 18.90 -10.45 10.24
CA ALA A 339 17.60 -10.08 9.71
C ALA A 339 16.48 -10.96 10.30
N ASN A 340 16.69 -12.27 10.39
CA ASN A 340 15.70 -13.21 10.91
C ASN A 340 15.40 -12.99 12.39
N GLN A 341 16.39 -12.52 13.15
CA GLN A 341 16.24 -12.16 14.56
C GLN A 341 15.64 -10.76 14.75
N GLY A 342 15.45 -9.98 13.67
CA GLY A 342 15.05 -8.58 13.72
C GLY A 342 16.14 -7.66 14.28
N GLU A 343 17.40 -8.09 14.25
CA GLU A 343 18.54 -7.33 14.75
C GLU A 343 19.06 -6.33 13.70
N SER A 344 19.89 -5.38 14.12
CA SER A 344 20.57 -4.48 13.18
C SER A 344 21.49 -5.27 12.25
N LEU A 345 21.42 -4.98 10.95
CA LEU A 345 22.29 -5.59 9.94
C LEU A 345 23.73 -5.03 9.96
N GLY A 346 23.98 -3.96 10.73
CA GLY A 346 25.26 -3.27 10.82
C GLY A 346 25.30 -1.99 9.99
N GLU A 347 26.49 -1.58 9.56
CA GLU A 347 26.67 -0.44 8.68
C GLU A 347 26.33 -0.80 7.23
N PHE A 348 25.79 0.16 6.48
CA PHE A 348 25.46 -0.02 5.07
C PHE A 348 26.77 -0.23 4.27
N PRO A 349 26.91 -1.33 3.51
CA PRO A 349 28.15 -1.64 2.80
C PRO A 349 28.51 -0.61 1.73
N GLU A 350 29.81 -0.36 1.53
CA GLU A 350 30.33 0.43 0.41
C GLU A 350 30.33 -0.36 -0.91
N ASP A 351 30.53 -1.67 -0.84
CA ASP A 351 30.49 -2.55 -2.01
C ASP A 351 29.06 -2.65 -2.56
N SER A 352 28.90 -2.36 -3.85
CA SER A 352 27.60 -2.25 -4.50
C SER A 352 26.77 -3.54 -4.46
N GLU A 353 27.41 -4.71 -4.56
CA GLU A 353 26.72 -5.99 -4.54
C GLU A 353 26.27 -6.35 -3.12
N GLN A 354 27.16 -6.17 -2.15
CA GLN A 354 26.83 -6.34 -0.73
C GLN A 354 25.75 -5.36 -0.26
N ALA A 355 25.81 -4.11 -0.71
CA ALA A 355 24.81 -3.08 -0.40
C ALA A 355 23.43 -3.42 -0.99
N TRP A 356 23.39 -4.02 -2.19
CA TRP A 356 22.16 -4.52 -2.79
C TRP A 356 21.56 -5.67 -1.96
N LEU A 357 22.38 -6.67 -1.59
CA LEU A 357 21.96 -7.79 -0.75
C LEU A 357 21.49 -7.33 0.63
N TYR A 358 22.20 -6.37 1.22
CA TYR A 358 21.82 -5.71 2.46
C TYR A 358 20.44 -5.06 2.34
N ALA A 359 20.17 -4.33 1.26
CA ALA A 359 18.85 -3.71 1.04
C ALA A 359 17.72 -4.74 0.89
N GLN A 360 17.97 -5.89 0.25
CA GLN A 360 16.98 -6.97 0.17
C GLN A 360 16.70 -7.60 1.54
N LEU A 361 17.74 -7.88 2.34
CA LEU A 361 17.58 -8.47 3.66
C LEU A 361 17.03 -7.50 4.71
N SER A 362 17.16 -6.19 4.47
CA SER A 362 16.49 -5.16 5.27
C SER A 362 14.96 -5.34 5.27
N ARG A 363 14.37 -5.90 4.19
CA ARG A 363 12.93 -6.22 4.11
C ARG A 363 12.53 -7.30 5.13
N LEU A 364 13.36 -8.33 5.30
CA LEU A 364 13.17 -9.34 6.34
C LEU A 364 13.38 -8.75 7.74
N GLN A 365 14.46 -7.98 7.90
CA GLN A 365 14.82 -7.37 9.17
C GLN A 365 13.71 -6.48 9.73
N ILE A 366 13.15 -5.56 8.93
CA ILE A 366 12.04 -4.71 9.38
C ILE A 366 10.79 -5.52 9.71
N THR A 367 10.50 -6.55 8.91
CA THR A 367 9.36 -7.45 9.14
C THR A 367 9.50 -8.15 10.48
N ARG A 368 10.65 -8.78 10.76
CA ARG A 368 10.91 -9.44 12.05
C ARG A 368 10.91 -8.48 13.23
N THR A 369 11.48 -7.28 13.05
CA THR A 369 11.47 -6.23 14.08
C THR A 369 10.04 -5.87 14.50
N LEU A 370 9.10 -5.82 13.56
CA LEU A 370 7.70 -5.49 13.83
C LEU A 370 6.87 -6.71 14.28
N MET A 371 7.13 -7.89 13.70
CA MET A 371 6.32 -9.09 13.90
C MET A 371 6.72 -9.91 15.14
N ASN A 372 7.99 -9.88 15.58
CA ASN A 372 8.41 -10.60 16.78
C ASN A 372 7.65 -10.15 18.06
N PRO A 373 7.49 -8.84 18.35
CA PRO A 373 6.69 -8.40 19.48
C PRO A 373 5.17 -8.49 19.23
N PHE A 374 4.72 -8.69 17.99
CA PHE A 374 3.32 -8.59 17.59
C PHE A 374 2.40 -9.55 18.39
N PHE A 375 2.85 -10.78 18.62
CA PHE A 375 2.13 -11.79 19.42
C PHE A 375 2.50 -11.81 20.91
N SER A 376 3.47 -10.99 21.32
CA SER A 376 3.95 -10.92 22.70
C SER A 376 3.26 -9.83 23.53
N SER A 377 2.36 -9.04 22.92
CA SER A 377 1.80 -7.79 23.47
C SER A 377 0.32 -7.86 23.83
#